data_AF-A0A968QL29-F1
#
_entry.id   AF-A0A968QL29-F1
#
_cell.length_a   1.000
_cell.length_b   1.000
_cell.length_c   1.000
_cell.angle_alpha   90.00
_cell.angle_beta   90.00
_cell.angle_gamma   90.00
#
_symmetry.space_group_name_H-M   'P 1'
#
loop_
_entity.id
_entity.type
_entity.pdbx_description
1 polymer ?
#
loop_
_entity_poly.entity_id
_entity_poly.type
_entity_poly.pdbx_seq_one_letter_code
_entity_poly.pdbx_strand_id
1 'polypeptide(L)'
;NGMQAGIPLEVRAQSMGHTPAMNDSVYKKRQSTQTTIDLLLNSNTQAIDFVTALGEAKKLVRENESDKEIIARLLSVIYQKNEKEIISYYSFSVRQHIAEASIL
;
A
#
# COMPACT_ATOMS: atom_id res chain seq x y z
N ASN A 1 -25.49 4.31 -18.43
CA ASN A 1 -24.58 5.48 -18.49
C ASN A 1 -23.43 5.15 -19.43
N GLY A 2 -23.59 5.48 -20.71
CA GLY A 2 -22.69 5.08 -21.80
C GLY A 2 -21.34 5.78 -21.71
N MET A 3 -20.32 5.04 -21.29
CA MET A 3 -18.94 5.47 -21.24
C MET A 3 -18.37 5.58 -22.66
N GLN A 4 -18.26 6.80 -23.22
CA GLN A 4 -17.25 7.04 -24.27
C GLN A 4 -15.89 7.11 -23.58
N ALA A 5 -15.35 5.95 -23.22
CA ALA A 5 -13.98 5.80 -22.78
C ALA A 5 -13.09 5.73 -24.03
N GLY A 6 -12.11 6.62 -24.15
CA GLY A 6 -11.08 6.57 -25.21
C GLY A 6 -11.07 7.71 -26.24
N ILE A 7 -12.05 8.62 -26.22
CA ILE A 7 -12.00 9.82 -27.08
C ILE A 7 -11.27 10.95 -26.34
N PRO A 8 -10.20 11.54 -26.91
CA PRO A 8 -9.53 12.70 -26.32
C PRO A 8 -10.51 13.84 -26.00
N LEU A 9 -10.35 14.47 -24.83
CA LEU A 9 -11.30 15.46 -24.32
C LEU A 9 -11.46 16.66 -25.28
N GLU A 10 -10.39 16.99 -26.01
CA GLU A 10 -10.37 18.01 -27.06
C GLU A 10 -11.37 17.69 -28.17
N VAL A 11 -11.36 16.45 -28.66
CA VAL A 11 -12.26 15.97 -29.73
C VAL A 11 -13.70 15.93 -29.21
N ARG A 12 -13.89 15.57 -27.94
CA ARG A 12 -15.21 15.55 -27.29
C ARG A 12 -15.78 16.97 -27.15
N ALA A 13 -14.99 17.92 -26.65
CA ALA A 13 -15.40 19.30 -26.47
C ALA A 13 -15.70 19.97 -27.83
N GLN A 14 -14.87 19.73 -28.85
CA GLN A 14 -15.11 20.21 -30.20
C GLN A 14 -16.40 19.63 -30.81
N SER A 15 -16.68 18.34 -30.60
CA SER A 15 -17.91 17.68 -31.09
C SER A 15 -19.18 18.21 -30.41
N MET A 16 -19.06 18.80 -29.22
CA MET A 16 -20.16 19.47 -28.50
C MET A 16 -20.24 20.98 -28.81
N GLY A 17 -19.42 21.49 -29.74
CA GLY A 17 -19.38 22.91 -30.11
C GLY A 17 -18.71 23.81 -29.06
N HIS A 18 -17.98 23.24 -28.10
CA HIS A 18 -17.32 24.00 -27.04
C HIS A 18 -15.97 24.54 -27.52
N THR A 19 -15.65 25.76 -27.09
CA THR A 19 -14.36 26.38 -27.41
C THR A 19 -13.22 25.70 -26.63
N PRO A 20 -11.97 25.79 -27.12
CA PRO A 20 -10.80 25.26 -26.40
C PRO A 20 -10.69 25.76 -24.94
N ALA A 21 -11.07 27.01 -24.69
CA ALA A 21 -11.11 27.59 -23.34
C ALA A 21 -12.12 26.90 -22.41
N MET A 22 -13.27 26.46 -22.93
CA MET A 22 -14.27 25.69 -22.17
C MET A 22 -13.81 24.25 -21.92
N ASN A 23 -13.05 23.67 -22.87
CA ASN A 23 -12.46 22.34 -22.68
C ASN A 23 -11.46 22.31 -21.51
N ASP A 24 -10.57 23.30 -21.47
CA ASP A 24 -9.51 23.40 -20.47
C ASP A 24 -10.05 23.76 -19.07
N SER A 25 -11.01 24.69 -19.00
CA SER A 25 -11.56 25.15 -17.72
C SER A 25 -12.50 24.14 -17.05
N VAL A 26 -13.20 23.30 -17.82
CA VAL A 26 -14.24 22.40 -17.28
C VAL A 26 -13.81 20.94 -17.34
N TYR A 27 -13.43 20.41 -18.48
CA TYR A 27 -13.21 18.97 -18.64
C TYR A 27 -11.86 18.52 -18.09
N LYS A 28 -10.78 19.23 -18.42
CA LYS A 28 -9.45 18.93 -17.86
C LYS A 28 -9.41 19.17 -16.36
N LYS A 29 -10.03 20.26 -15.88
CA LYS A 29 -10.13 20.54 -14.45
C LYS A 29 -10.87 19.43 -13.70
N ARG A 30 -12.05 18.99 -14.18
CA ARG A 30 -12.81 17.89 -13.56
C ARG A 30 -12.04 16.57 -13.53
N GLN A 31 -11.36 16.20 -14.62
CA GLN A 31 -10.54 14.99 -14.64
C GLN A 31 -9.39 15.09 -13.64
N SER A 32 -8.69 16.22 -13.59
CA SER A 32 -7.61 16.43 -12.62
C SER A 32 -8.10 16.36 -11.17
N THR A 33 -9.24 17.00 -10.87
CA THR A 33 -9.87 16.92 -9.54
C THR A 33 -10.30 15.51 -9.19
N GLN A 34 -10.84 14.75 -10.14
CA GLN A 34 -11.21 13.34 -9.93
C GLN A 34 -9.96 12.50 -9.61
N THR A 35 -8.88 12.63 -10.38
CA THR A 35 -7.62 11.94 -10.11
C THR A 35 -7.03 12.34 -8.75
N THR A 36 -7.11 13.61 -8.36
CA THR A 36 -6.65 14.07 -7.04
C THR A 36 -7.51 13.49 -5.91
N ILE A 37 -8.83 13.44 -6.09
CA ILE A 37 -9.76 12.81 -5.13
C ILE A 37 -9.51 11.31 -5.05
N ASP A 38 -9.30 10.63 -6.17
CA ASP A 38 -8.98 9.20 -6.20
C ASP A 38 -7.64 8.92 -5.50
N LEU A 39 -6.64 9.77 -5.70
CA LEU A 39 -5.37 9.69 -4.95
C LEU A 39 -5.59 9.93 -3.45
N LEU A 40 -6.39 10.91 -3.06
CA LEU A 40 -6.72 11.20 -1.66
C LEU A 40 -7.49 10.05 -0.99
N LEU A 41 -8.51 9.52 -1.66
CA LEU A 41 -9.35 8.42 -1.16
C LEU A 41 -8.57 7.11 -1.09
N ASN A 42 -7.72 6.81 -2.08
CA ASN A 42 -6.86 5.62 -2.03
C ASN A 42 -5.65 5.81 -1.10
N SER A 43 -5.17 7.04 -0.87
CA SER A 43 -4.09 7.31 0.10
C SER A 43 -4.56 7.17 1.56
N ASN A 44 -5.88 7.16 1.79
CA ASN A 44 -6.48 6.94 3.10
C ASN A 44 -6.54 5.46 3.52
N THR A 45 -5.99 4.53 2.73
CA THR A 45 -5.59 3.24 3.30
C THR A 45 -4.46 3.52 4.27
N GLN A 46 -4.80 3.65 5.55
CA GLN A 46 -3.84 3.86 6.63
C GLN A 46 -2.69 2.87 6.44
N ALA A 47 -1.46 3.38 6.41
CA ALA A 47 -0.28 2.52 6.38
C ALA A 47 -0.41 1.51 7.51
N ILE A 48 -0.27 0.22 7.20
CA ILE A 48 -0.30 -0.85 8.19
C ILE A 48 0.68 -0.46 9.28
N ASP A 49 0.26 -0.44 10.54
CA ASP A 49 1.16 -0.08 11.63
C ASP A 49 2.23 -1.18 11.81
N PHE A 50 3.35 -0.80 12.42
CA PHE A 50 4.48 -1.71 12.60
C PHE A 50 4.12 -2.97 13.40
N VAL A 51 3.22 -2.87 14.37
CA VAL A 51 2.85 -4.00 15.24
C VAL A 51 2.05 -5.03 14.43
N THR A 52 1.08 -4.57 13.64
CA THR A 52 0.30 -5.42 12.74
C THR A 52 1.20 -6.09 11.70
N ALA A 53 2.09 -5.33 11.05
CA ALA A 53 3.02 -5.89 10.07
C ALA A 53 4.00 -6.91 10.68
N LEU A 54 4.51 -6.66 11.89
CA LEU A 54 5.35 -7.60 12.62
C LEU A 54 4.58 -8.87 13.00
N GLY A 55 3.29 -8.75 13.33
CA GLY A 55 2.41 -9.88 13.61
C GLY A 55 2.27 -10.84 12.42
N GLU A 56 2.01 -10.31 11.24
CA GLU A 56 1.93 -11.11 10.01
C GLU A 56 3.29 -11.68 9.58
N ALA A 57 4.34 -10.87 9.68
CA ALA A 57 5.71 -11.32 9.42
C ALA A 57 6.12 -12.50 10.31
N LYS A 58 5.72 -12.51 11.58
CA LYS A 58 5.96 -13.64 12.49
C LYS A 58 5.27 -14.93 12.02
N LYS A 59 4.08 -14.85 11.45
CA LYS A 59 3.38 -16.04 10.91
C LYS A 59 4.13 -16.59 9.71
N LEU A 60 4.52 -15.72 8.77
CA LEU A 60 5.29 -16.10 7.59
C LEU A 60 6.64 -16.74 7.96
N VAL A 61 7.35 -16.18 8.94
CA VAL A 61 8.62 -16.76 9.43
C VAL A 61 8.44 -18.10 10.13
N ARG A 62 7.27 -18.37 10.73
CA ARG A 62 6.95 -19.70 11.30
C ARG A 62 6.73 -20.74 10.20
N GLU A 63 6.15 -20.34 9.08
CA GLU A 63 5.92 -21.23 7.93
C GLU A 63 7.21 -21.47 7.15
N ASN A 64 8.06 -20.45 7.02
CA ASN A 64 9.34 -20.55 6.33
C ASN A 64 10.44 -19.75 7.03
N GLU A 65 11.27 -20.43 7.81
CA GLU A 65 12.30 -19.78 8.64
C GLU A 65 13.42 -19.14 7.80
N SER A 66 13.64 -19.60 6.56
CA SER A 66 14.65 -19.03 5.64
C SER A 66 14.39 -17.56 5.31
N ASP A 67 13.13 -17.13 5.38
CA ASP A 67 12.72 -15.81 4.89
C ASP A 67 12.86 -14.72 5.96
N LYS A 68 13.23 -15.10 7.18
CA LYS A 68 13.39 -14.23 8.35
C LYS A 68 14.25 -13.00 8.08
N GLU A 69 15.40 -13.17 7.46
CA GLU A 69 16.35 -12.09 7.19
C GLU A 69 15.80 -11.12 6.12
N ILE A 70 15.19 -11.67 5.06
CA ILE A 70 14.60 -10.90 3.97
C ILE A 70 13.42 -10.08 4.49
N ILE A 71 12.55 -10.68 5.30
CA ILE A 71 11.39 -10.02 5.89
C ILE A 71 11.83 -8.94 6.90
N ALA A 72 12.85 -9.21 7.72
CA ALA A 72 13.40 -8.22 8.65
C ALA A 72 13.98 -7.01 7.92
N ARG A 73 14.71 -7.25 6.82
CA ARG A 73 15.26 -6.19 5.97
C ARG A 73 14.18 -5.39 5.24
N LEU A 74 13.09 -6.03 4.82
CA LEU A 74 11.96 -5.33 4.21
C LEU A 74 11.27 -4.41 5.23
N LEU A 75 11.00 -4.93 6.44
CA LEU A 75 10.37 -4.15 7.51
C LEU A 75 11.27 -3.00 8.00
N SER A 76 12.59 -3.19 8.04
CA SER A 76 13.52 -2.13 8.45
C SER A 76 13.46 -0.92 7.51
N VAL A 77 13.32 -1.15 6.20
CA VAL A 77 13.19 -0.10 5.18
C VAL A 77 11.83 0.59 5.26
N ILE A 78 10.73 -0.17 5.35
CA ILE A 78 9.36 0.40 5.36
C ILE A 78 9.12 1.25 6.61
N TYR A 79 9.58 0.79 7.77
CA TYR A 79 9.30 1.43 9.07
C TYR A 79 10.47 2.21 9.64
N GLN A 80 11.59 2.33 8.91
CA GLN A 80 12.81 3.01 9.34
C GLN A 80 13.31 2.54 10.72
N LYS A 81 13.22 1.23 10.97
CA LYS A 81 13.64 0.58 12.22
C LYS A 81 14.92 -0.22 12.03
N ASN A 82 15.61 -0.52 13.13
CA ASN A 82 16.84 -1.30 13.06
C ASN A 82 16.53 -2.78 12.76
N GLU A 83 17.17 -3.33 11.74
CA GLU A 83 17.02 -4.74 11.35
C GLU A 83 17.34 -5.70 12.51
N LYS A 84 18.39 -5.42 13.28
CA LYS A 84 18.79 -6.27 14.43
C LYS A 84 17.70 -6.31 15.52
N GLU A 85 17.03 -5.19 15.74
CA GLU A 85 15.92 -5.08 16.68
C GLU A 85 14.73 -5.92 16.19
N ILE A 86 14.40 -5.84 14.89
CA ILE A 86 13.34 -6.65 14.27
C ILE A 86 13.65 -8.14 14.37
N ILE A 87 14.90 -8.54 14.09
CA ILE A 87 15.34 -9.93 14.21
C ILE A 87 15.17 -10.46 15.65
N SER A 88 15.44 -9.62 16.64
CA SER A 88 15.30 -9.97 18.06
C SER A 88 13.85 -10.35 18.43
N TYR A 89 12.86 -9.72 17.79
CA TYR A 89 11.44 -10.01 18.04
C TYR A 89 11.00 -11.40 17.56
N TYR A 90 11.70 -11.98 16.58
CA TYR A 90 11.46 -13.36 16.15
C TYR A 90 12.09 -14.36 17.13
N SER A 91 13.28 -14.06 17.65
CA SER A 91 14.02 -14.93 18.58
C SER A 91 13.31 -15.11 19.92
N PHE A 92 12.53 -14.11 20.36
CA PHE A 92 11.70 -14.22 21.57
C PHE A 92 10.53 -15.21 21.39
N SER A 93 9.96 -15.30 20.17
CA SER A 93 8.82 -16.19 19.89
C SER A 93 9.20 -17.68 19.90
N VAL A 94 10.44 -18.05 19.57
CA VAL A 94 10.89 -19.45 19.59
C VAL A 94 11.04 -19.96 21.03
N ARG A 95 11.48 -19.11 21.97
CA ARG A 95 11.67 -19.51 23.38
C ARG A 95 10.35 -19.82 24.10
N GLN A 96 9.25 -19.13 23.77
CA GLN A 96 7.94 -19.44 24.36
C GLN A 96 7.43 -20.81 23.91
N HIS A 97 7.59 -21.18 22.64
CA HIS A 97 7.14 -22.49 22.15
C HIS A 97 7.96 -23.67 22.70
N ILE A 98 9.28 -23.52 22.90
CA ILE A 98 10.09 -24.58 23.52
C ILE A 98 9.72 -24.75 25.01
N ALA A 99 9.42 -23.65 25.71
CA ALA A 99 8.99 -23.69 27.10
C ALA A 99 7.63 -24.40 27.28
N GLU A 100 6.69 -24.21 26.35
CA GLU A 100 5.39 -24.90 26.37
C GLU A 100 5.52 -26.39 26.00
N ALA A 101 6.40 -26.74 25.07
CA ALA A 101 6.63 -28.12 24.66
C ALA A 101 7.43 -28.96 25.68
N SER A 102 8.21 -28.31 26.56
CA SER A 102 9.05 -29.00 27.57
C SER A 102 8.34 -29.26 28.90
N ILE A 103 7.07 -28.86 29.04
CA ILE A 103 6.23 -29.06 30.24
C ILE A 103 5.28 -30.27 30.07
N LEU A 104 5.29 -30.93 28.90
CA LEU A 104 4.62 -32.20 28.62
C LEU A 104 5.62 -33.35 28.57
#